data_AF-A0A0L7QYB6-F1
#
_entry.id   AF-A0A0L7QYB6-F1
#
_cell.length_a   1.000
_cell.length_b   1.000
_cell.length_c   1.000
_cell.angle_alpha   90.00
_cell.angle_beta   90.00
_cell.angle_gamma   90.00
#
_symmetry.space_group_name_H-M   'P 1'
#
loop_
_entity.id
_entity.type
_entity.pdbx_description
1 polymer ?
#
loop_
_entity_poly.entity_id
_entity_poly.type
_entity_poly.pdbx_seq_one_letter_code
_entity_poly.pdbx_strand_id
1 'polypeptide(L)'
;MANLARIEALNKDNYDTWKIQMRALLVKNDAWCYVSSELNAPAVRADNVESEANSRAWSTNDEKAKSDRVLSISPSELKQIKDCRTSNDIWQKLENCTLCLTRSNVNR
;
A
#
# COMPACT_ATOMS: atom_id res chain seq x y z
N MET A 1 -4.61 12.94 11.52
CA MET A 1 -3.52 11.95 11.58
C MET A 1 -4.06 10.69 12.23
N ALA A 2 -4.21 9.62 11.46
CA ALA A 2 -4.67 8.35 12.02
C ALA A 2 -3.53 7.72 12.81
N ASN A 3 -3.82 7.26 14.03
CA ASN A 3 -2.80 6.78 14.94
C ASN A 3 -2.46 5.32 14.56
N LEU A 4 -1.31 5.12 13.91
CA LEU A 4 -0.77 3.80 13.54
C LEU A 4 -0.60 2.88 14.76
N ALA A 5 -0.54 3.44 15.98
CA ALA A 5 -0.39 2.74 17.24
C ALA A 5 -1.47 1.67 17.56
N ARG A 6 -2.56 1.58 16.79
CA ARG A 6 -3.59 0.55 16.94
C ARG A 6 -3.46 -0.64 15.98
N ILE A 7 -2.62 -0.54 14.95
CA ILE A 7 -2.46 -1.59 13.95
C ILE A 7 -1.26 -2.44 14.36
N GLU A 8 -1.50 -3.73 14.52
CA GLU A 8 -0.41 -4.68 14.79
C GLU A 8 0.51 -4.75 13.56
N ALA A 9 1.83 -4.74 13.76
CA ALA A 9 2.74 -4.79 12.64
C ALA A 9 2.58 -6.08 11.83
N LEU A 10 2.64 -5.98 10.49
CA LEU A 10 2.49 -7.13 9.62
C LEU A 10 3.57 -8.18 9.91
N ASN A 11 3.14 -9.42 10.12
CA ASN A 11 3.94 -10.61 10.22
C ASN A 11 3.32 -11.73 9.37
N LYS A 12 4.01 -12.86 9.27
CA LYS A 12 3.62 -14.01 8.46
C LYS A 12 2.27 -14.65 8.86
N ASP A 13 1.81 -14.43 10.10
CA ASP A 13 0.66 -15.12 10.69
C ASP A 13 -0.58 -14.20 10.81
N ASN A 14 -0.41 -12.88 10.66
CA ASN A 14 -1.49 -11.89 10.88
C ASN A 14 -1.92 -11.14 9.61
N TYR A 15 -1.51 -11.60 8.42
CA TYR A 15 -1.74 -10.88 7.17
C TYR A 15 -3.21 -10.51 6.93
N ASP A 16 -4.15 -11.44 7.12
CA ASP A 16 -5.59 -11.16 6.88
C ASP A 16 -6.14 -10.08 7.83
N THR A 17 -5.79 -10.17 9.12
CA THR A 17 -6.16 -9.17 10.12
C THR A 17 -5.53 -7.82 9.81
N TRP A 18 -4.22 -7.80 9.53
CA TRP A 18 -3.48 -6.60 9.15
C TRP A 18 -4.09 -5.95 7.90
N LYS A 19 -4.44 -6.75 6.88
CA LYS A 19 -5.04 -6.30 5.63
C LYS A 19 -6.36 -5.56 5.87
N ILE A 20 -7.23 -6.11 6.72
CA ILE A 20 -8.52 -5.48 7.08
C ILE A 20 -8.28 -4.15 7.83
N GLN A 21 -7.39 -4.15 8.82
CA GLN A 21 -7.08 -2.95 9.61
C GLN A 21 -6.42 -1.85 8.76
N MET A 22 -5.48 -2.22 7.89
CA MET A 22 -4.80 -1.32 6.98
C MET A 22 -5.76 -0.73 5.95
N ARG A 23 -6.65 -1.55 5.38
CA ARG A 23 -7.71 -1.06 4.48
C ARG A 23 -8.59 -0.05 5.19
N ALA A 24 -9.02 -0.32 6.42
CA ALA A 24 -9.84 0.62 7.20
C ALA A 24 -9.11 1.95 7.48
N LEU A 25 -7.81 1.89 7.77
CA LEU A 25 -6.96 3.08 7.94
C LEU A 25 -6.91 3.94 6.67
N LEU A 26 -6.62 3.30 5.54
CA LEU A 26 -6.47 3.97 4.25
C LEU A 26 -7.80 4.56 3.76
N VAL A 27 -8.91 3.85 3.96
CA VAL A 27 -10.26 4.36 3.65
C VAL A 27 -10.57 5.58 4.52
N LYS A 28 -10.27 5.53 5.82
CA LYS A 28 -10.48 6.67 6.73
C LYS A 28 -9.65 7.91 6.35
N ASN A 29 -8.50 7.71 5.71
CA ASN A 29 -7.60 8.78 5.27
C ASN A 29 -7.82 9.18 3.80
N ASP A 30 -8.87 8.69 3.14
CA ASP A 30 -9.11 8.88 1.70
C ASP A 30 -7.92 8.48 0.80
N ALA A 31 -7.09 7.56 1.30
CA ALA A 31 -5.85 7.12 0.68
C ALA A 31 -6.01 5.76 -0.03
N TRP A 32 -7.14 5.07 0.17
CA TRP A 32 -7.39 3.74 -0.41
C TRP A 32 -7.36 3.74 -1.94
N CYS A 33 -7.82 4.82 -2.58
CA CYS A 33 -7.88 4.95 -4.04
C CYS A 33 -6.50 4.86 -4.72
N TYR A 34 -5.42 5.25 -4.02
CA TYR A 34 -4.05 5.13 -4.51
C TYR A 34 -3.53 3.68 -4.46
N VAL A 35 -4.09 2.86 -3.56
CA VAL A 35 -3.67 1.47 -3.32
C VAL A 35 -4.50 0.47 -4.12
N SER A 36 -5.80 0.72 -4.30
CA SER A 36 -6.74 -0.21 -4.93
C SER A 36 -6.56 -0.37 -6.45
N SER A 37 -5.62 0.35 -7.07
CA SER A 37 -5.49 0.51 -8.52
C SER A 37 -6.65 1.29 -9.17
N GLU A 38 -7.61 1.80 -8.40
CA GLU A 38 -8.75 2.55 -8.94
C GLU A 38 -8.34 3.95 -9.41
N LEU A 39 -7.26 4.51 -8.85
CA LEU A 39 -6.73 5.83 -9.20
C LEU A 39 -5.37 5.71 -9.88
N ASN A 40 -5.37 5.68 -11.21
CA ASN A 40 -4.14 5.82 -11.99
C ASN A 40 -3.59 7.25 -11.88
N ALA A 41 -2.27 7.40 -11.84
CA ALA A 41 -1.63 8.70 -11.85
C ALA A 41 -2.16 9.55 -13.03
N PRO A 42 -2.62 10.80 -12.79
CA PRO A 42 -3.15 11.63 -13.85
C PRO A 42 -2.06 11.89 -14.89
N ALA A 43 -2.39 11.72 -16.17
CA ALA A 43 -1.45 12.00 -17.25
C ALA A 43 -1.08 13.49 -17.23
N VAL A 44 0.21 13.79 -17.09
CA VAL A 44 0.72 15.16 -17.15
C VAL A 44 0.62 15.66 -18.58
N ARG A 45 -0.19 16.70 -18.79
CA ARG A 45 -0.25 17.44 -20.05
C ARG A 45 0.65 18.68 -19.95
N ALA A 46 1.65 18.76 -20.82
CA ALA A 46 2.70 19.79 -20.80
C ALA A 46 2.20 21.23 -21.00
N ASP A 47 0.95 21.39 -21.44
CA ASP A 47 0.27 22.66 -21.68
C ASP A 47 -0.70 23.07 -20.55
N ASN A 48 -0.83 22.25 -19.50
CA ASN A 48 -1.76 22.50 -18.41
C ASN A 48 -1.08 22.44 -17.02
N VAL A 49 -0.85 23.61 -16.43
CA VAL A 49 -0.28 23.79 -15.09
C VAL A 49 -1.08 23.05 -14.00
N GLU A 50 -2.41 22.93 -14.18
CA GLU A 50 -3.30 22.21 -13.26
C GLU A 50 -3.09 20.69 -13.35
N SER A 51 -2.75 20.17 -14.54
CA SER A 51 -2.41 18.75 -14.75
C SER A 51 -1.12 18.37 -14.01
N GLU A 52 -0.10 19.23 -14.04
CA GLU A 52 1.11 19.04 -13.24
C GLU A 52 0.86 19.13 -11.74
N ALA A 53 0.06 20.12 -11.29
CA ALA A 53 -0.29 20.27 -9.89
C ALA A 53 -1.02 19.03 -9.36
N ASN A 54 -1.96 18.49 -10.14
CA ASN A 54 -2.70 17.27 -9.82
C ASN A 54 -1.78 16.04 -9.78
N SER A 55 -0.81 15.92 -10.69
CA SER A 55 0.18 14.84 -10.65
C SER A 55 1.10 14.93 -9.43
N ARG A 56 1.54 16.14 -9.04
CA ARG A 56 2.36 16.34 -7.84
C ARG A 56 1.57 16.01 -6.57
N ALA A 57 0.31 16.45 -6.49
CA ALA A 57 -0.58 16.13 -5.38
C ALA A 57 -0.85 14.62 -5.28
N TRP A 58 -1.08 13.96 -6.42
CA TRP A 58 -1.25 12.50 -6.49
C TRP A 58 0.00 11.78 -5.96
N SER A 59 1.19 12.15 -6.45
CA SER A 59 2.45 11.54 -6.02
C SER A 59 2.70 11.73 -4.53
N THR A 60 2.39 12.91 -4.00
CA THR A 60 2.54 13.20 -2.57
C THR A 60 1.61 12.34 -1.71
N ASN A 61 0.38 12.11 -2.15
CA ASN A 61 -0.58 11.28 -1.41
C ASN A 61 -0.27 9.78 -1.55
N ASP A 62 0.17 9.31 -2.72
CA ASP A 62 0.68 7.95 -2.89
C ASP A 62 1.86 7.68 -1.96
N GLU A 63 2.79 8.63 -1.84
CA GLU A 63 3.95 8.49 -0.96
C GLU A 63 3.59 8.49 0.53
N LYS A 64 2.56 9.24 0.94
CA LYS A 64 1.99 9.15 2.29
C LYS A 64 1.37 7.78 2.56
N ALA A 65 0.53 7.28 1.64
CA ALA A 65 -0.08 5.96 1.74
C ALA A 65 0.98 4.85 1.80
N LYS A 66 2.05 5.00 1.01
CA LYS A 66 3.23 4.13 1.04
C LYS A 66 3.93 4.16 2.40
N SER A 67 4.15 5.35 2.94
CA SER A 67 4.82 5.54 4.24
C SER A 67 4.02 4.91 5.38
N ASP A 68 2.71 5.17 5.46
CA ASP A 68 1.82 4.58 6.48
C ASP A 68 1.89 3.05 6.47
N ARG A 69 1.98 2.46 5.27
CA ARG A 69 2.17 1.03 5.10
C ARG A 69 3.52 0.53 5.58
N VAL A 70 4.61 1.15 5.12
CA VAL A 70 5.97 0.74 5.52
C VAL A 70 6.11 0.77 7.04
N LEU A 71 5.54 1.78 7.69
CA LEU A 71 5.53 1.92 9.15
C LEU A 71 4.70 0.86 9.87
N SER A 72 3.72 0.27 9.19
CA SER A 72 2.87 -0.79 9.74
C SER A 72 3.38 -2.22 9.46
N ILE A 73 4.53 -2.37 8.80
CA ILE A 73 5.09 -3.67 8.42
C ILE A 73 6.28 -3.96 9.33
N SER A 74 6.39 -5.21 9.81
CA SER A 74 7.55 -5.58 10.62
C SER A 74 8.85 -5.51 9.80
N PRO A 75 10.00 -5.14 10.41
CA PRO A 75 11.27 -5.03 9.69
C PRO A 75 11.69 -6.31 8.94
N SER A 76 11.26 -7.48 9.41
CA SER A 76 11.52 -8.78 8.79
C SER A 76 10.90 -8.89 7.39
N GLU A 77 9.71 -8.32 7.20
CA GLU A 77 8.95 -8.37 5.96
C GLU A 77 9.30 -7.21 5.00
N LEU A 78 9.96 -6.14 5.50
CA LEU A 78 10.36 -4.99 4.68
C LEU A 78 11.30 -5.37 3.52
N LYS A 79 12.10 -6.42 3.68
CA LYS A 79 13.00 -6.90 2.61
C LYS A 79 12.26 -7.32 1.35
N GLN A 80 11.00 -7.75 1.48
CA GLN A 80 10.19 -8.22 0.36
C GLN A 80 9.66 -7.09 -0.53
N ILE A 81 9.62 -5.86 0.01
CA ILE A 81 8.98 -4.70 -0.63
C ILE A 81 9.96 -3.63 -1.09
N LYS A 82 11.27 -3.90 -0.98
CA LYS A 82 12.35 -2.94 -1.31
C LYS A 82 12.30 -2.44 -2.76
N ASP A 83 11.79 -3.26 -3.68
CA ASP A 83 11.76 -2.97 -5.12
C ASP A 83 10.42 -2.35 -5.55
N CYS A 84 9.49 -2.11 -4.62
CA CYS A 84 8.16 -1.56 -4.91
C CYS A 84 8.20 -0.04 -5.03
N ARG A 85 7.67 0.50 -6.15
CA ARG A 85 7.71 1.94 -6.44
C ARG A 85 6.50 2.65 -5.87
N THR A 86 5.30 2.13 -6.13
CA THR A 86 4.03 2.75 -5.71
C THR A 86 3.44 2.11 -4.47
N SER A 87 2.50 2.81 -3.82
CA SER A 87 1.71 2.21 -2.74
C SER A 87 0.86 1.03 -3.22
N ASN A 88 0.58 0.89 -4.51
CA ASN A 88 -0.10 -0.27 -5.09
C ASN A 88 0.84 -1.48 -5.25
N ASP A 89 2.06 -1.26 -5.75
CA ASP A 89 3.03 -2.33 -6.02
C ASP A 89 3.29 -3.18 -4.78
N ILE A 90 3.48 -2.51 -3.63
CA ILE A 90 3.72 -3.23 -2.38
C ILE A 90 2.46 -3.98 -1.95
N TRP A 91 1.24 -3.57 -2.34
CA TRP A 91 -0.01 -4.23 -1.93
C TRP A 91 -0.15 -5.54 -2.68
N GLN A 92 0.02 -5.48 -4.00
CA GLN A 92 0.06 -6.66 -4.85
C GLN A 92 1.21 -7.59 -4.48
N LYS A 93 2.39 -7.06 -4.14
CA LYS A 93 3.52 -7.87 -3.71
C LYS A 93 3.19 -8.67 -2.45
N LEU A 94 2.62 -8.03 -1.44
CA LEU A 94 2.22 -8.70 -0.20
C LEU A 94 1.07 -9.70 -0.44
N GLU A 95 0.06 -9.36 -1.24
CA GLU A 95 -1.00 -10.30 -1.62
C GLU A 95 -0.43 -11.55 -2.30
N ASN A 96 0.49 -11.36 -3.25
CA ASN A 96 1.13 -12.45 -3.96
C ASN A 96 2.02 -13.32 -3.05
N CYS A 97 2.72 -12.72 -2.08
CA CYS A 97 3.52 -13.45 -1.10
C CYS A 97 2.65 -14.27 -0.13
N THR A 98 1.51 -13.73 0.32
CA THR A 98 0.58 -14.50 1.17
C THR A 98 -0.06 -15.64 0.38
N LEU A 99 -0.47 -15.39 -0.87
CA LEU A 99 -1.05 -16.42 -1.74
C LEU A 99 -0.05 -17.53 -2.12
N CYS A 100 1.26 -17.25 -2.19
CA CYS A 100 2.26 -18.28 -2.49
C CYS A 100 2.54 -19.21 -1.30
N LEU A 101 2.39 -18.72 -0.06
CA LEU A 101 2.51 -19.52 1.16
C LEU A 101 1.29 -20.43 1.38
N THR A 102 0.07 -19.96 1.10
CA THR A 102 -1.15 -20.78 1.23
C THR A 102 -1.25 -21.85 0.13
N ARG A 103 -0.84 -21.52 -1.10
CA ARG A 103 -0.90 -22.43 -2.25
C ARG A 103 0.14 -23.56 -2.20
N SER A 104 1.23 -23.37 -1.46
CA SER A 104 2.24 -24.43 -1.22
C SER A 104 1.81 -25.43 -0.14
N ASN A 105 0.86 -25.07 0.73
CA ASN A 105 0.36 -25.94 1.82
C ASN A 105 -0.83 -26.83 1.42
N VAL A 106 -1.32 -26.73 0.18
CA VAL A 106 -2.42 -27.58 -0.34
C VAL A 106 -1.91 -28.84 -1.08
N ASN A 107 -0.59 -28.98 -1.28
CA ASN A 107 0.02 -30.12 -1.99
C ASN A 107 0.92 -30.99 -1.10
N ARG A 108 0.62 -31.14 0.20
CA ARG A 108 1.30 -32.12 1.07
C ARG A 108 0.33 -32.99 1.84
#